data_AF-A0A9D9WB16-F1
#
_entry.id   AF-A0A9D9WB16-F1
#
_cell.length_a   1.000
_cell.length_b   1.000
_cell.length_c   1.000
_cell.angle_alpha   90.00
_cell.angle_beta   90.00
_cell.angle_gamma   90.00
#
_symmetry.space_group_name_H-M   'P 1'
#
loop_
_entity.id
_entity.type
_entity.pdbx_description
1 polymer ?
#
loop_
_entity_poly.entity_id
_entity_poly.type
_entity_poly.pdbx_seq_one_letter_code
_entity_poly.pdbx_strand_id
1 'polypeptide(L)'
;MQGFKHVLGYFFMFLLMISSNVGLNAQQMPGLSLYHLNSLYYNPAAAGAGRDAYVQVQYRNQWTSYETSQDGNGNLGTSIVGVSLPLNFQHLGMGLVVMNDKTPSGVGQQVIRLQVAYHYPLSNGAQFSLGLGFGMQSKSFDGRIFRVRDVNDPLAVELSGKQVSQAVPDFNAGVLYTSDLVEMGLGISHLNQSAYDFGSPTLKLKNELAANMHVKANLPLNDRFEWSPFAQLNFYNGVLLPQLGAKVIFQQQFWAGGGYRWNDAATVMAGVSFLNNRLDLAYAMDLSVINSNVKSNLSHEVMLRFVLPSFQTATRFVPIKTPRFN
;
A
#
# COMPACT_ATOMS: atom_id res chain seq x y z
N MET A 1 21.75 19.44 10.41
CA MET A 1 20.36 19.83 10.04
C MET A 1 20.25 20.52 8.67
N GLN A 2 21.20 21.35 8.21
CA GLN A 2 21.11 22.02 6.90
C GLN A 2 21.19 21.06 5.69
N GLY A 3 22.11 20.09 5.69
CA GLY A 3 22.23 19.12 4.58
C GLY A 3 20.97 18.28 4.34
N PHE A 4 20.24 17.92 5.40
CA PHE A 4 19.02 17.11 5.31
C PHE A 4 17.84 17.88 4.69
N LYS A 5 17.72 19.19 4.98
CA LYS A 5 16.72 20.07 4.35
C LYS A 5 16.94 20.21 2.84
N HIS A 6 18.21 20.22 2.42
CA HIS A 6 18.57 20.29 1.00
C HIS A 6 18.24 19.00 0.26
N VAL A 7 18.53 17.83 0.84
CA VAL A 7 18.17 16.53 0.24
C VAL A 7 16.66 16.37 0.06
N LEU A 8 15.86 16.75 1.07
CA LEU A 8 14.41 16.71 0.98
C LEU A 8 13.89 17.70 -0.10
N GLY A 9 14.46 18.91 -0.16
CA GLY A 9 14.13 19.92 -1.18
C GLY A 9 14.45 19.48 -2.61
N TYR A 10 15.62 18.87 -2.84
CA TYR A 10 16.00 18.34 -4.15
C TYR A 10 15.10 17.18 -4.59
N PHE A 11 14.67 16.33 -3.66
CA PHE A 11 13.70 15.26 -3.95
C PHE A 11 12.34 15.82 -4.39
N PHE A 12 11.83 16.85 -3.70
CA PHE A 12 10.58 17.53 -4.10
C PHE A 12 10.70 18.25 -5.46
N MET A 13 11.83 18.89 -5.76
CA MET A 13 12.06 19.51 -7.08
C MET A 13 12.19 18.49 -8.20
N PHE A 14 12.84 17.35 -7.93
CA PHE A 14 12.97 16.24 -8.88
C PHE A 14 11.60 15.62 -9.21
N LEU A 15 10.73 15.44 -8.20
CA LEU A 15 9.35 14.99 -8.39
C LEU A 15 8.52 15.94 -9.27
N LEU A 16 8.75 17.26 -9.15
CA LEU A 16 8.05 18.29 -9.93
C LEU A 16 8.45 18.28 -11.41
N MET A 17 9.73 18.08 -11.72
CA MET A 17 10.29 18.11 -13.09
C MET A 17 9.84 16.94 -13.98
N ILE A 18 9.43 15.80 -13.41
CA ILE A 18 9.11 14.58 -14.19
C ILE A 18 7.63 14.53 -14.61
N SER A 19 6.81 15.49 -14.18
CA SER A 19 5.35 15.45 -14.34
C SER A 19 4.81 15.80 -15.75
N SER A 20 5.65 16.05 -16.77
CA SER A 20 5.21 16.68 -18.03
C SER A 20 4.84 15.74 -19.18
N ASN A 21 4.80 14.41 -19.02
CA ASN A 21 4.38 13.51 -20.10
C ASN A 21 3.68 12.26 -19.55
N VAL A 22 2.35 12.22 -19.57
CA VAL A 22 1.58 11.01 -19.25
C VAL A 22 0.42 10.84 -20.23
N GLY A 23 0.54 9.87 -21.13
CA GLY A 23 -0.57 9.36 -21.92
C GLY A 23 -1.60 8.63 -21.05
N LEU A 24 -2.85 8.55 -21.52
CA LEU A 24 -3.96 7.88 -20.86
C LEU A 24 -3.74 6.36 -20.78
N ASN A 25 -3.03 5.90 -19.74
CA ASN A 25 -2.91 4.48 -19.41
C ASN A 25 -3.94 4.11 -18.32
N ALA A 26 -4.65 3.00 -18.52
CA ALA A 26 -5.59 2.46 -17.54
C ALA A 26 -4.83 2.04 -16.28
N GLN A 27 -5.28 2.49 -15.11
CA GLN A 27 -4.69 2.12 -13.83
C GLN A 27 -5.12 0.69 -13.47
N GLN A 28 -4.15 -0.19 -13.19
CA GLN A 28 -4.41 -1.57 -12.71
C GLN A 28 -4.22 -1.71 -11.18
N MET A 29 -3.76 -0.67 -10.48
CA MET A 29 -3.58 -0.68 -9.02
C MET A 29 -4.49 0.34 -8.35
N PRO A 30 -5.15 -0.01 -7.22
CA PRO A 30 -5.96 0.94 -6.47
C PRO A 30 -5.13 2.08 -5.89
N GLY A 31 -5.52 3.33 -6.15
CA GLY A 31 -4.92 4.51 -5.53
C GLY A 31 -5.49 4.77 -4.14
N LEU A 32 -4.70 4.52 -3.09
CA LEU A 32 -5.10 4.71 -1.68
C LEU A 32 -4.77 6.11 -1.16
N SER A 33 -5.64 6.68 -0.34
CA SER A 33 -5.51 7.99 0.31
C SER A 33 -4.76 7.91 1.63
N LEU A 34 -4.93 6.82 2.37
CA LEU A 34 -4.24 6.57 3.64
C LEU A 34 -2.94 5.76 3.44
N TYR A 35 -2.32 5.86 2.25
CA TYR A 35 -1.10 5.14 1.89
C TYR A 35 0.05 5.31 2.90
N HIS A 36 0.17 6.50 3.50
CA HIS A 36 1.22 6.83 4.46
C HIS A 36 1.12 6.04 5.78
N LEU A 37 -0.03 5.38 6.01
CA LEU A 37 -0.27 4.49 7.14
C LEU A 37 -0.07 3.01 6.78
N ASN A 38 0.08 2.66 5.50
CA ASN A 38 0.12 1.28 5.02
C ASN A 38 1.41 0.95 4.24
N SER A 39 2.57 1.16 4.86
CA SER A 39 3.86 0.80 4.26
C SER A 39 3.98 -0.71 3.98
N LEU A 40 3.32 -1.57 4.77
CA LEU A 40 3.32 -3.03 4.63
C LEU A 40 2.76 -3.52 3.29
N TYR A 41 1.72 -2.86 2.78
CA TYR A 41 1.14 -3.21 1.48
C TYR A 41 2.10 -2.94 0.32
N TYR A 42 2.84 -1.83 0.39
CA TYR A 42 3.69 -1.36 -0.70
C TYR A 42 5.13 -1.90 -0.66
N ASN A 43 5.64 -2.23 0.52
CA ASN A 43 7.04 -2.58 0.71
C ASN A 43 7.20 -3.74 1.71
N PRO A 44 7.68 -4.93 1.26
CA PRO A 44 7.86 -6.06 2.16
C PRO A 44 8.91 -5.82 3.25
N ALA A 45 9.82 -4.84 3.10
CA ALA A 45 10.78 -4.47 4.14
C ALA A 45 10.12 -3.78 5.36
N ALA A 46 8.85 -3.38 5.25
CA ALA A 46 8.07 -2.84 6.36
C ALA A 46 7.46 -3.92 7.26
N ALA A 47 7.49 -5.20 6.85
CA ALA A 47 7.06 -6.31 7.68
C ALA A 47 7.87 -6.34 8.98
N GLY A 48 7.22 -6.20 10.13
CA GLY A 48 7.88 -6.19 11.44
C GLY A 48 8.79 -4.98 11.72
N ALA A 49 8.75 -3.92 10.89
CA ALA A 49 9.60 -2.74 11.10
C ALA A 49 9.20 -1.90 12.33
N GLY A 50 7.95 -2.01 12.79
CA GLY A 50 7.49 -1.41 14.04
C GLY A 50 7.79 -2.29 15.25
N ARG A 51 7.83 -1.69 16.45
CA ARG A 51 8.14 -2.42 17.69
C ARG A 51 7.08 -3.45 18.08
N ASP A 52 5.83 -3.16 17.74
CA ASP A 52 4.68 -3.95 18.13
C ASP A 52 4.07 -4.70 16.95
N ALA A 53 3.57 -5.90 17.25
CA ALA A 53 2.74 -6.65 16.32
C ALA A 53 1.41 -5.93 16.11
N TYR A 54 0.89 -5.91 14.89
CA TYR A 54 -0.42 -5.31 14.62
C TYR A 54 -1.19 -6.06 13.54
N VAL A 55 -2.51 -5.90 13.59
CA VAL A 55 -3.44 -6.22 12.51
C VAL A 55 -4.04 -4.93 12.01
N GLN A 56 -4.17 -4.77 10.71
CA GLN A 56 -4.84 -3.63 10.10
C GLN A 56 -5.84 -4.08 9.06
N VAL A 57 -6.91 -3.32 8.93
CA VAL A 57 -7.92 -3.45 7.88
C VAL A 57 -8.10 -2.08 7.26
N GLN A 58 -8.09 -2.01 5.93
CA GLN A 58 -8.31 -0.80 5.16
C GLN A 58 -9.38 -1.10 4.12
N TYR A 59 -10.36 -0.22 4.02
CA TYR A 59 -11.41 -0.32 3.03
C TYR A 59 -11.57 1.01 2.32
N ARG A 60 -11.62 0.95 0.99
CA ARG A 60 -11.83 2.10 0.11
C ARG A 60 -13.04 1.83 -0.76
N ASN A 61 -13.97 2.78 -0.75
CA ASN A 61 -15.08 2.88 -1.66
C ASN A 61 -14.81 4.06 -2.59
N GLN A 62 -14.36 3.75 -3.81
CA GLN A 62 -14.03 4.73 -4.82
C GLN A 62 -15.23 5.08 -5.69
N TRP A 63 -15.43 6.39 -5.88
CA TRP A 63 -16.56 6.98 -6.61
C TRP A 63 -17.89 6.52 -6.00
N THR A 64 -18.10 6.89 -4.73
CA THR A 64 -19.33 6.56 -3.99
C THR A 64 -20.54 7.13 -4.71
N SER A 65 -21.61 6.34 -4.81
CA SER A 65 -22.82 6.68 -5.58
C SER A 65 -22.57 6.89 -7.07
N TYR A 66 -21.48 6.35 -7.61
CA TYR A 66 -21.32 6.24 -9.06
C TYR A 66 -22.36 5.26 -9.60
N GLU A 67 -23.37 5.81 -10.26
CA GLU A 67 -24.30 5.07 -11.09
C GLU A 67 -23.77 5.13 -12.52
N THR A 68 -23.32 3.98 -13.00
CA THR A 68 -22.97 3.84 -14.42
C THR A 68 -24.25 3.67 -15.22
N SER A 69 -24.34 4.36 -16.35
CA SER A 69 -25.47 4.24 -17.28
C SER A 69 -25.36 3.01 -18.19
N GLN A 70 -24.20 2.33 -18.21
CA GLN A 70 -23.84 1.33 -19.23
C GLN A 70 -22.99 0.15 -18.71
N ASP A 71 -22.39 0.23 -17.52
CA ASP A 71 -21.66 -0.86 -16.87
C ASP A 71 -22.49 -1.45 -15.71
N GLY A 72 -22.04 -2.53 -15.07
CA GLY A 72 -22.77 -3.15 -13.96
C GLY A 72 -22.95 -2.23 -12.73
N ASN A 73 -23.95 -2.53 -11.89
CA ASN A 73 -24.21 -1.76 -10.67
C ASN A 73 -23.08 -1.89 -9.63
N GLY A 74 -22.69 -0.78 -9.01
CA GLY A 74 -21.81 -0.77 -7.84
C GLY A 74 -20.71 0.29 -7.88
N ASN A 75 -19.90 0.32 -6.83
CA ASN A 75 -18.72 1.18 -6.69
C ASN A 75 -17.43 0.35 -6.82
N LEU A 76 -16.30 1.03 -6.99
CA LEU A 76 -15.00 0.37 -6.96
C LEU A 76 -14.59 0.16 -5.49
N GLY A 77 -14.61 -1.09 -5.05
CA GLY A 77 -14.37 -1.47 -3.67
C GLY A 77 -13.02 -2.18 -3.50
N THR A 78 -12.12 -1.57 -2.73
CA THR A 78 -10.83 -2.18 -2.36
C THR A 78 -10.80 -2.46 -0.86
N SER A 79 -10.48 -3.70 -0.48
CA SER A 79 -10.24 -4.09 0.91
C SER A 79 -8.83 -4.66 1.06
N ILE A 80 -8.12 -4.26 2.10
CA ILE A 80 -6.78 -4.74 2.42
C ILE A 80 -6.76 -5.15 3.90
N VAL A 81 -6.31 -6.37 4.17
CA VAL A 81 -5.98 -6.85 5.50
C VAL A 81 -4.47 -7.03 5.58
N GLY A 82 -3.86 -6.47 6.61
CA GLY A 82 -2.43 -6.58 6.86
C GLY A 82 -2.18 -7.11 8.26
N VAL A 83 -1.21 -8.01 8.41
CA VAL A 83 -0.69 -8.44 9.70
C VAL A 83 0.82 -8.25 9.67
N SER A 84 1.37 -7.61 10.69
CA SER A 84 2.81 -7.39 10.83
C SER A 84 3.25 -7.90 12.18
N LEU A 85 4.29 -8.75 12.18
CA LEU A 85 4.81 -9.42 13.36
C LEU A 85 6.33 -9.16 13.45
N PRO A 86 6.78 -8.29 14.37
CA PRO A 86 8.21 -8.13 14.65
C PRO A 86 8.74 -9.33 15.43
N LEU A 87 9.81 -9.94 14.94
CA LEU A 87 10.56 -11.02 15.58
C LEU A 87 11.89 -10.48 16.10
N ASN A 88 11.79 -9.62 17.11
CA ASN A 88 12.89 -8.78 17.62
C ASN A 88 14.16 -9.58 18.02
N PHE A 89 14.00 -10.83 18.47
CA PHE A 89 15.12 -11.68 18.91
C PHE A 89 16.06 -12.12 17.78
N GLN A 90 15.62 -11.98 16.52
CA GLN A 90 16.40 -12.35 15.33
C GLN A 90 16.62 -11.20 14.37
N HIS A 91 16.22 -9.97 14.73
CA HIS A 91 16.16 -8.85 13.80
C HIS A 91 15.35 -9.20 12.54
N LEU A 92 14.30 -10.01 12.71
CA LEU A 92 13.43 -10.43 11.62
C LEU A 92 12.04 -9.83 11.80
N GLY A 93 11.32 -9.72 10.70
CA GLY A 93 9.92 -9.34 10.65
C GLY A 93 9.17 -10.24 9.71
N MET A 94 7.91 -10.53 10.04
CA MET A 94 7.01 -11.26 9.17
C MET A 94 5.77 -10.43 8.87
N GLY A 95 5.23 -10.60 7.67
CA GLY A 95 4.05 -9.89 7.21
C GLY A 95 3.10 -10.81 6.44
N LEU A 96 1.81 -10.55 6.56
CA LEU A 96 0.77 -11.10 5.69
C LEU A 96 -0.04 -9.93 5.14
N VAL A 97 -0.27 -9.94 3.83
CA VAL A 97 -1.12 -8.97 3.16
C VAL A 97 -2.13 -9.72 2.30
N VAL A 98 -3.40 -9.44 2.53
CA VAL A 98 -4.51 -9.91 1.69
C VAL A 98 -5.21 -8.68 1.13
N MET A 99 -5.26 -8.54 -0.19
CA MET A 99 -6.00 -7.49 -0.86
C MET A 99 -7.05 -8.11 -1.76
N ASN A 100 -8.22 -7.50 -1.77
CA ASN A 100 -9.29 -7.81 -2.70
C ASN A 100 -9.82 -6.50 -3.26
N ASP A 101 -9.82 -6.38 -4.59
CA ASP A 101 -10.30 -5.23 -5.33
C ASP A 101 -11.32 -5.68 -6.36
N LYS A 102 -12.43 -4.96 -6.48
CA LYS A 102 -13.49 -5.30 -7.43
C LYS A 102 -14.04 -4.05 -8.09
N THR A 103 -13.96 -4.05 -9.42
CA THR A 103 -14.55 -3.02 -10.27
C THR A 103 -16.01 -3.35 -10.61
N PRO A 104 -16.87 -2.33 -10.79
CA PRO A 104 -18.24 -2.53 -11.30
C PRO A 104 -18.27 -3.17 -12.70
N SER A 105 -17.22 -2.97 -13.50
CA SER A 105 -17.05 -3.58 -14.82
C SER A 105 -16.81 -5.10 -14.80
N GLY A 106 -16.80 -5.75 -13.63
CA GLY A 106 -16.61 -7.21 -13.55
C GLY A 106 -15.16 -7.66 -13.58
N VAL A 107 -14.20 -6.73 -13.43
CA VAL A 107 -12.78 -7.06 -13.21
C VAL A 107 -12.54 -7.13 -11.70
N GLY A 108 -12.03 -8.26 -11.23
CA GLY A 108 -11.65 -8.47 -9.84
C GLY A 108 -10.18 -8.85 -9.72
N GLN A 109 -9.54 -8.36 -8.66
CA GLN A 109 -8.15 -8.68 -8.35
C GLN A 109 -8.03 -9.11 -6.89
N GLN A 110 -7.36 -10.22 -6.65
CA GLN A 110 -7.03 -10.70 -5.33
C GLN A 110 -5.52 -10.89 -5.21
N VAL A 111 -4.95 -10.48 -4.09
CA VAL A 111 -3.53 -10.65 -3.78
C VAL A 111 -3.42 -11.26 -2.39
N ILE A 112 -2.62 -12.31 -2.26
CA ILE A 112 -2.21 -12.87 -0.98
C ILE A 112 -0.70 -12.91 -0.98
N ARG A 113 -0.05 -12.24 -0.03
CA ARG A 113 1.41 -12.16 0.07
C ARG A 113 1.87 -12.44 1.48
N LEU A 114 2.82 -13.36 1.61
CA LEU A 114 3.66 -13.53 2.78
C LEU A 114 4.93 -12.70 2.58
N GLN A 115 5.39 -12.06 3.64
CA GLN A 115 6.53 -11.16 3.61
C GLN A 115 7.48 -11.50 4.75
N VAL A 116 8.77 -11.40 4.48
CA VAL A 116 9.83 -11.54 5.48
C VAL A 116 10.78 -10.38 5.31
N ALA A 117 11.17 -9.75 6.42
CA ALA A 117 12.16 -8.68 6.44
C ALA A 117 13.27 -9.00 7.42
N TYR A 118 14.48 -8.57 7.07
CA TYR A 118 15.62 -8.49 7.98
C TYR A 118 15.88 -7.03 8.32
N HIS A 119 16.10 -6.74 9.59
CA HIS A 119 16.16 -5.41 10.19
C HIS A 119 17.54 -5.13 10.75
N TYR A 120 18.42 -4.53 9.96
CA TYR A 120 19.76 -4.19 10.42
C TYR A 120 19.75 -2.92 11.28
N PRO A 121 20.04 -3.00 12.60
CA PRO A 121 20.12 -1.82 13.45
C PRO A 121 21.40 -1.03 13.17
N LEU A 122 21.30 0.29 13.15
CA LEU A 122 22.42 1.22 12.98
C LEU A 122 22.83 1.79 14.35
N SER A 123 24.08 2.24 14.46
CA SER A 123 24.65 2.77 15.71
C SER A 123 23.94 4.01 16.26
N ASN A 124 23.23 4.75 15.41
CA ASN A 124 22.49 5.96 15.76
C ASN A 124 21.02 5.70 16.14
N GLY A 125 20.62 4.44 16.33
CA GLY A 125 19.24 4.05 16.66
C GLY A 125 18.30 3.94 15.45
N ALA A 126 18.76 4.29 14.24
CA ALA A 126 18.02 4.02 13.02
C ALA A 126 18.13 2.54 12.61
N GLN A 127 17.31 2.13 11.65
CA GLN A 127 17.24 0.76 11.15
C GLN A 127 17.18 0.77 9.62
N PHE A 128 17.97 -0.10 9.00
CA PHE A 128 17.89 -0.39 7.58
C PHE A 128 17.35 -1.80 7.38
N SER A 129 16.28 -1.94 6.61
CA SER A 129 15.57 -3.21 6.45
C SER A 129 15.58 -3.66 5.00
N LEU A 130 15.76 -4.95 4.78
CA LEU A 130 15.66 -5.63 3.50
C LEU A 130 14.48 -6.60 3.58
N GLY A 131 13.58 -6.57 2.60
CA GLY A 131 12.38 -7.39 2.61
C GLY A 131 12.16 -8.14 1.31
N LEU A 132 11.63 -9.34 1.44
CA LEU A 132 11.16 -10.17 0.33
C LEU A 132 9.69 -10.54 0.58
N GLY A 133 8.91 -10.54 -0.49
CA GLY A 133 7.51 -10.95 -0.49
C GLY A 133 7.28 -12.05 -1.52
N PHE A 134 6.55 -13.07 -1.12
CA PHE A 134 6.09 -14.15 -2.00
C PHE A 134 4.59 -14.33 -1.85
N GLY A 135 3.90 -14.53 -2.96
CA GLY A 135 2.46 -14.64 -2.94
C GLY A 135 1.85 -15.13 -4.23
N MET A 136 0.53 -15.01 -4.28
CA MET A 136 -0.27 -15.26 -5.47
C MET A 136 -1.11 -14.03 -5.76
N GLN A 137 -1.23 -13.70 -7.04
CA GLN A 137 -2.17 -12.71 -7.53
C GLN A 137 -3.15 -13.39 -8.47
N SER A 138 -4.44 -13.25 -8.16
CA SER A 138 -5.52 -13.69 -9.02
C SER A 138 -6.13 -12.49 -9.72
N LYS A 139 -6.31 -12.59 -11.04
CA LYS A 139 -7.17 -11.69 -11.81
C LYS A 139 -8.37 -12.47 -12.29
N SER A 140 -9.53 -11.84 -12.22
CA SER A 140 -10.80 -12.39 -12.66
C SER A 140 -11.50 -11.39 -13.56
N PHE A 141 -12.16 -11.89 -14.60
CA PHE A 141 -12.89 -11.10 -15.57
C PHE A 141 -14.25 -11.75 -15.78
N ASP A 142 -15.31 -10.96 -15.64
CA ASP A 142 -16.68 -11.34 -15.97
C ASP A 142 -17.12 -10.68 -17.29
N GLY A 143 -16.86 -11.37 -18.40
CA GLY A 143 -17.22 -10.93 -19.75
C GLY A 143 -18.71 -10.89 -20.05
N ARG A 144 -19.58 -11.25 -19.10
CA ARG A 144 -21.05 -11.06 -19.23
C ARG A 144 -21.46 -9.63 -18.88
N ILE A 145 -20.65 -8.94 -18.09
CA ILE A 145 -20.91 -7.59 -17.56
C ILE A 145 -19.84 -6.61 -18.08
N PHE A 146 -18.65 -7.12 -18.39
CA PHE A 146 -17.54 -6.31 -18.89
C PHE A 146 -17.84 -5.74 -20.28
N ARG A 147 -17.72 -4.42 -20.39
CA ARG A 147 -17.86 -3.74 -21.67
C ARG A 147 -16.55 -3.74 -22.43
N VAL A 148 -16.61 -4.32 -23.61
CA VAL A 148 -15.60 -4.19 -24.66
C VAL A 148 -15.52 -2.73 -25.12
N ARG A 149 -14.41 -2.05 -24.83
CA ARG A 149 -14.16 -0.67 -25.32
C ARG A 149 -13.76 -0.63 -26.79
N ASP A 150 -13.08 -1.66 -27.26
CA ASP A 150 -12.68 -1.84 -28.66
C ASP A 150 -13.13 -3.22 -29.12
N VAL A 151 -14.05 -3.27 -30.09
CA VAL A 151 -14.64 -4.51 -30.62
C VAL A 151 -13.59 -5.40 -31.30
N ASN A 152 -12.45 -4.83 -31.70
CA ASN A 152 -11.34 -5.56 -32.27
C ASN A 152 -10.28 -5.95 -31.23
N ASP A 153 -10.46 -5.62 -29.95
CA ASP A 153 -9.55 -6.05 -28.89
C ASP A 153 -9.64 -7.58 -28.74
N PRO A 154 -8.55 -8.33 -28.97
CA PRO A 154 -8.54 -9.77 -28.80
C PRO A 154 -9.00 -10.22 -27.40
N LEU A 155 -8.72 -9.43 -26.35
CA LEU A 155 -9.21 -9.68 -24.99
C LEU A 155 -10.73 -9.69 -24.92
N ALA A 156 -11.34 -8.71 -25.57
CA ALA A 156 -12.77 -8.51 -25.55
C ALA A 156 -13.54 -9.62 -26.27
N VAL A 157 -13.04 -10.06 -27.43
CA VAL A 157 -13.66 -11.14 -28.21
C VAL A 157 -13.53 -12.48 -27.48
N GLU A 158 -12.36 -12.78 -26.92
CA GLU A 158 -12.06 -14.07 -26.30
C GLU A 158 -12.81 -14.28 -24.96
N LEU A 159 -12.96 -13.20 -24.20
CA LEU A 159 -13.55 -13.21 -22.86
C LEU A 159 -15.05 -12.91 -22.84
N SER A 160 -15.63 -12.40 -23.93
CA SER A 160 -17.06 -12.08 -24.02
C SER A 160 -17.95 -13.27 -23.63
N GLY A 161 -18.91 -13.03 -22.75
CA GLY A 161 -19.87 -14.03 -22.27
C GLY A 161 -19.29 -15.10 -21.31
N LYS A 162 -17.99 -15.05 -20.99
CA LYS A 162 -17.33 -15.99 -20.07
C LYS A 162 -16.91 -15.31 -18.77
N GLN A 163 -16.94 -16.07 -17.69
CA GLN A 163 -16.28 -15.70 -16.44
C GLN A 163 -14.97 -16.48 -16.35
N VAL A 164 -13.84 -15.78 -16.33
CA VAL A 164 -12.51 -16.38 -16.23
C VAL A 164 -11.80 -15.90 -14.97
N SER A 165 -10.93 -16.75 -14.41
CA SER A 165 -10.06 -16.40 -13.31
C SER A 165 -8.76 -17.16 -13.45
N GLN A 166 -7.64 -16.48 -13.22
CA GLN A 166 -6.33 -17.11 -13.25
C GLN A 166 -5.47 -16.52 -12.13
N ALA A 167 -4.84 -17.40 -11.37
CA ALA A 167 -3.88 -17.03 -10.36
C ALA A 167 -2.46 -17.33 -10.82
N VAL A 168 -1.56 -16.37 -10.62
CA VAL A 168 -0.14 -16.47 -10.95
C VAL A 168 0.69 -16.21 -9.70
N PRO A 169 1.89 -16.81 -9.58
CA PRO A 169 2.82 -16.45 -8.50
C PRO A 169 3.26 -14.98 -8.63
N ASP A 170 3.59 -14.36 -7.50
CA ASP A 170 4.02 -12.97 -7.42
C ASP A 170 5.18 -12.83 -6.43
N PHE A 171 6.29 -12.26 -6.89
CA PHE A 171 7.48 -11.99 -6.08
C PHE A 171 7.72 -10.49 -5.96
N ASN A 172 8.05 -10.06 -4.75
CA ASN A 172 8.22 -8.66 -4.38
C ASN A 172 9.52 -8.51 -3.57
N ALA A 173 10.15 -7.35 -3.64
CA ALA A 173 11.30 -7.01 -2.81
C ALA A 173 11.22 -5.55 -2.37
N GLY A 174 11.97 -5.19 -1.34
CA GLY A 174 12.06 -3.80 -0.94
C GLY A 174 13.15 -3.53 0.07
N VAL A 175 13.39 -2.24 0.25
CA VAL A 175 14.30 -1.67 1.23
C VAL A 175 13.58 -0.59 2.02
N LEU A 176 13.89 -0.48 3.30
CA LEU A 176 13.27 0.52 4.19
C LEU A 176 14.32 1.09 5.13
N TYR A 177 14.35 2.40 5.25
CA TYR A 177 15.09 3.11 6.29
C TYR A 177 14.10 3.71 7.28
N THR A 178 14.28 3.44 8.56
CA THR A 178 13.43 3.94 9.64
C THR A 178 14.30 4.55 10.74
N SER A 179 13.92 5.72 11.23
CA SER A 179 14.46 6.37 12.43
C SER A 179 13.31 6.95 13.25
N ASP A 180 13.61 7.57 14.39
CA ASP A 180 12.60 8.22 15.24
C ASP A 180 11.81 9.32 14.51
N LEU A 181 12.43 9.96 13.51
CA LEU A 181 11.84 11.09 12.80
C LEU A 181 11.37 10.76 11.39
N VAL A 182 11.92 9.73 10.75
CA VAL A 182 11.78 9.55 9.29
C VAL A 182 11.68 8.09 8.92
N GLU A 183 10.78 7.80 7.98
CA GLU A 183 10.69 6.54 7.28
C GLU A 183 10.80 6.82 5.77
N MET A 184 11.67 6.09 5.08
CA MET A 184 11.81 6.13 3.62
C MET A 184 11.90 4.71 3.08
N GLY A 185 11.20 4.42 2.00
CA GLY A 185 11.18 3.08 1.43
C GLY A 185 11.16 3.08 -0.09
N LEU A 186 11.68 1.99 -0.65
CA LEU A 186 11.54 1.59 -2.03
C LEU A 186 11.06 0.14 -2.06
N GLY A 187 9.89 -0.10 -2.64
CA GLY A 187 9.33 -1.42 -2.90
C GLY A 187 9.24 -1.68 -4.39
N ILE A 188 9.49 -2.92 -4.79
CA ILE A 188 9.31 -3.41 -6.16
C ILE A 188 8.36 -4.60 -6.10
N SER A 189 7.30 -4.55 -6.91
CA SER A 189 6.32 -5.62 -7.07
C SER A 189 6.43 -6.27 -8.45
N HIS A 190 5.94 -7.50 -8.56
CA HIS A 190 5.89 -8.25 -9.82
C HIS A 190 7.27 -8.51 -10.43
N LEU A 191 8.27 -8.88 -9.61
CA LEU A 191 9.64 -9.15 -10.06
C LEU A 191 9.71 -10.24 -11.15
N ASN A 192 8.85 -11.24 -11.04
CA ASN A 192 8.72 -12.34 -11.99
C ASN A 192 7.91 -11.99 -13.25
N GLN A 193 7.27 -10.82 -13.29
CA GLN A 193 6.48 -10.31 -14.41
C GLN A 193 5.56 -11.36 -15.05
N SER A 194 4.88 -12.17 -14.22
CA SER A 194 3.99 -13.23 -14.69
C SER A 194 2.95 -12.69 -15.66
N ALA A 195 2.55 -13.50 -16.64
CA ALA A 195 1.48 -13.15 -17.57
C ALA A 195 0.23 -13.96 -17.28
N TYR A 196 -0.93 -13.35 -17.51
CA TYR A 196 -2.23 -14.01 -17.51
C TYR A 196 -2.62 -14.32 -18.96
N ASP A 197 -3.00 -15.55 -19.24
CA ASP A 197 -3.46 -16.04 -20.54
C ASP A 197 -4.92 -16.51 -20.52
N PHE A 198 -5.50 -16.71 -19.33
CA PHE A 198 -6.87 -17.21 -19.12
C PHE A 198 -7.20 -18.48 -19.95
N GLY A 199 -6.18 -19.30 -20.24
CA GLY A 199 -6.33 -20.50 -21.07
C GLY A 199 -6.45 -20.24 -22.57
N SER A 200 -6.20 -19.01 -23.04
CA SER A 200 -6.16 -18.65 -24.46
C SER A 200 -4.72 -18.53 -24.97
N PRO A 201 -4.37 -19.15 -26.11
CA PRO A 201 -3.01 -19.12 -26.66
C PRO A 201 -2.62 -17.75 -27.25
N THR A 202 -3.59 -16.90 -27.58
CA THR A 202 -3.38 -15.57 -28.17
C THR A 202 -3.32 -14.47 -27.12
N LEU A 203 -3.81 -14.73 -25.91
CA LEU A 203 -3.89 -13.74 -24.84
C LEU A 203 -2.65 -13.80 -23.94
N LYS A 204 -1.99 -12.64 -23.74
CA LYS A 204 -0.93 -12.48 -22.74
C LYS A 204 -0.99 -11.10 -22.09
N LEU A 205 -1.69 -11.01 -20.97
CA LEU A 205 -1.68 -9.82 -20.12
C LEU A 205 -0.51 -9.90 -19.16
N LYS A 206 0.58 -9.16 -19.44
CA LYS A 206 1.74 -9.12 -18.54
C LYS A 206 1.41 -8.37 -17.26
N ASN A 207 1.87 -8.91 -16.14
CA ASN A 207 1.89 -8.22 -14.86
C ASN A 207 3.20 -7.45 -14.78
N GLU A 208 3.22 -6.25 -15.34
CA GLU A 208 4.45 -5.48 -15.44
C GLU A 208 5.03 -5.11 -14.08
N LEU A 209 6.35 -4.99 -14.04
CA LEU A 209 7.07 -4.58 -12.85
C LEU A 209 6.53 -3.23 -12.38
N ALA A 210 6.19 -3.16 -11.09
CA ALA A 210 5.73 -1.93 -10.44
C ALA A 210 6.75 -1.52 -9.39
N ALA A 211 7.00 -0.22 -9.25
CA ALA A 211 7.83 0.30 -8.17
C ALA A 211 7.06 1.32 -7.34
N ASN A 212 7.34 1.35 -6.05
CA ASN A 212 6.80 2.28 -5.08
C ASN A 212 7.94 2.91 -4.31
N MET A 213 7.97 4.22 -4.25
CA MET A 213 8.83 4.96 -3.34
C MET A 213 7.98 5.76 -2.39
N HIS A 214 8.34 5.78 -1.11
CA HIS A 214 7.63 6.59 -0.13
C HIS A 214 8.58 7.24 0.87
N VAL A 215 8.15 8.37 1.40
CA VAL A 215 8.80 9.06 2.51
C VAL A 215 7.73 9.66 3.42
N LYS A 216 7.96 9.56 4.73
CA LYS A 216 7.24 10.35 5.73
C LYS A 216 8.21 10.79 6.80
N ALA A 217 7.95 11.96 7.37
CA ALA A 217 8.67 12.45 8.54
C ALA A 217 7.67 12.77 9.64
N ASN A 218 8.07 12.64 10.91
CA ASN A 218 7.34 13.15 12.07
C ASN A 218 8.27 14.18 12.73
N LEU A 219 7.90 15.45 12.65
CA LEU A 219 8.72 16.57 13.08
C LEU A 219 8.04 17.23 14.29
N PRO A 220 8.58 17.07 15.50
CA PRO A 220 8.05 17.74 16.68
C PRO A 220 8.11 19.26 16.50
N LEU A 221 6.96 19.92 16.65
CA LEU A 221 6.88 21.38 16.69
C LEU A 221 6.97 21.89 18.13
N ASN A 222 6.40 21.13 19.07
CA ASN A 222 6.47 21.31 20.52
C ASN A 222 5.94 20.03 21.21
N ASP A 223 5.85 20.05 22.54
CA ASP A 223 5.42 18.89 23.35
C ASP A 223 4.02 18.35 23.04
N ARG A 224 3.18 19.12 22.33
CA ARG A 224 1.81 18.75 21.98
C ARG A 224 1.57 18.54 20.50
N PHE A 225 2.39 19.12 19.64
CA PHE A 225 2.14 19.14 18.19
C PHE A 225 3.33 18.57 17.42
N GLU A 226 3.03 17.69 16.47
CA GLU A 226 3.98 17.20 15.48
C GLU A 226 3.44 17.47 14.08
N TRP A 227 4.33 17.87 13.18
CA TRP A 227 4.02 18.00 11.77
C TRP A 227 4.57 16.80 11.01
N SER A 228 3.71 16.16 10.22
CA SER A 228 4.05 14.94 9.51
C SER A 228 3.81 15.09 8.00
N PRO A 229 4.81 15.59 7.24
CA PRO A 229 4.75 15.57 5.78
C PRO A 229 5.02 14.16 5.25
N PHE A 230 4.35 13.81 4.15
CA PHE A 230 4.52 12.52 3.50
C PHE A 230 4.36 12.63 1.98
N ALA A 231 5.04 11.75 1.25
CA ALA A 231 4.98 11.66 -0.20
C ALA A 231 5.15 10.22 -0.66
N GLN A 232 4.56 9.91 -1.82
CA GLN A 232 4.70 8.63 -2.48
C GLN A 232 4.78 8.84 -3.99
N LEU A 233 5.58 8.01 -4.64
CA LEU A 233 5.72 7.93 -6.08
C LEU A 233 5.51 6.48 -6.49
N ASN A 234 4.43 6.21 -7.21
CA ASN A 234 4.23 4.91 -7.85
C ASN A 234 4.72 4.99 -9.29
N PHE A 235 5.44 3.95 -9.75
CA PHE A 235 5.79 3.73 -11.14
C PHE A 235 5.12 2.45 -11.61
N TYR A 236 4.30 2.57 -12.65
CA TYR A 236 3.58 1.45 -13.20
C TYR A 236 3.36 1.64 -14.69
N ASN A 237 3.68 0.63 -15.51
CA ASN A 237 3.50 0.65 -16.96
C ASN A 237 4.01 1.94 -17.63
N GLY A 238 5.24 2.35 -17.28
CA GLY A 238 5.88 3.57 -17.81
C GLY A 238 5.33 4.89 -17.26
N VAL A 239 4.32 4.87 -16.39
CA VAL A 239 3.68 6.05 -15.82
C VAL A 239 4.12 6.29 -14.38
N LEU A 240 4.45 7.54 -14.07
CA LEU A 240 4.70 8.01 -12.72
C LEU A 240 3.44 8.66 -12.14
N LEU A 241 3.07 8.22 -10.93
CA LEU A 241 1.90 8.66 -10.19
C LEU A 241 2.35 9.26 -8.85
N PRO A 242 2.71 10.55 -8.83
CA PRO A 242 3.11 11.22 -7.61
C PRO A 242 1.90 11.62 -6.76
N GLN A 243 2.08 11.52 -5.44
CA GLN A 243 1.12 11.99 -4.45
C GLN A 243 1.84 12.47 -3.19
N LEU A 244 1.33 13.54 -2.60
CA LEU A 244 1.93 14.18 -1.43
C LEU A 244 0.87 14.68 -0.48
N GLY A 245 1.24 14.88 0.77
CA GLY A 245 0.35 15.42 1.78
C GLY A 245 1.08 15.75 3.06
N ALA A 246 0.32 16.25 4.02
CA ALA A 246 0.81 16.48 5.36
C ALA A 246 -0.34 16.37 6.36
N LYS A 247 0.01 15.99 7.58
CA LYS A 247 -0.89 16.01 8.73
C LYS A 247 -0.24 16.66 9.92
N VAL A 248 -1.07 17.16 10.83
CA VAL A 248 -0.65 17.63 12.15
C VAL A 248 -1.18 16.64 13.17
N ILE A 249 -0.31 16.18 14.05
CA ILE A 249 -0.62 15.25 15.13
C ILE A 249 -0.65 16.05 16.43
N PHE A 250 -1.70 15.86 17.22
CA PHE A 250 -1.92 16.48 18.51
C PHE A 250 -1.89 15.42 19.61
N GLN A 251 -0.99 15.60 20.59
CA GLN A 251 -0.80 14.73 21.76
C GLN A 251 -0.61 13.24 21.42
N GLN A 252 -0.02 12.94 20.25
CA GLN A 252 0.13 11.57 19.74
C GLN A 252 -1.19 10.77 19.68
N GLN A 253 -2.34 11.46 19.68
CA GLN A 253 -3.65 10.84 19.78
C GLN A 253 -4.53 11.21 18.59
N PHE A 254 -4.63 12.50 18.27
CA PHE A 254 -5.47 12.99 17.19
C PHE A 254 -4.60 13.49 16.05
N TRP A 255 -5.04 13.33 14.82
CA TRP A 255 -4.40 13.99 13.71
C TRP A 255 -5.41 14.37 12.63
N ALA A 256 -5.09 15.45 11.93
CA ALA A 256 -5.84 15.91 10.76
C ALA A 256 -4.86 16.37 9.70
N GLY A 257 -5.23 16.20 8.44
CA GLY A 257 -4.36 16.51 7.33
C GLY A 257 -5.06 16.49 6.00
N GLY A 258 -4.26 16.67 4.96
CA GLY A 258 -4.71 16.62 3.59
C GLY A 258 -3.61 16.16 2.67
N GLY A 259 -3.99 15.88 1.44
CA GLY A 259 -3.08 15.46 0.40
C GLY A 259 -3.59 15.82 -0.98
N TYR A 260 -2.73 15.61 -1.95
CA TYR A 260 -3.03 15.79 -3.35
C TYR A 260 -2.37 14.67 -4.14
N ARG A 261 -3.18 13.97 -4.93
CA ARG A 261 -2.74 12.96 -5.89
C ARG A 261 -2.80 13.57 -7.27
N TRP A 262 -1.63 13.60 -7.92
CA TRP A 262 -1.47 14.31 -9.18
C TRP A 262 -2.42 13.74 -10.23
N ASN A 263 -3.05 14.63 -10.99
CA ASN A 263 -4.03 14.30 -12.02
C ASN A 263 -5.24 13.45 -11.56
N ASP A 264 -5.58 13.48 -10.27
CA ASP A 264 -6.67 12.64 -9.74
C ASP A 264 -7.54 13.38 -8.73
N ALA A 265 -7.04 13.60 -7.51
CA ALA A 265 -7.87 14.02 -6.39
C ALA A 265 -7.13 14.83 -5.32
N ALA A 266 -7.87 15.74 -4.69
CA ALA A 266 -7.50 16.36 -3.43
C ALA A 266 -8.12 15.55 -2.29
N THR A 267 -7.40 15.40 -1.18
CA THR A 267 -7.79 14.55 -0.05
C THR A 267 -7.86 15.37 1.23
N VAL A 268 -8.91 15.17 2.01
CA VAL A 268 -8.99 15.57 3.42
C VAL A 268 -9.03 14.30 4.27
N MET A 269 -8.31 14.30 5.39
CA MET A 269 -8.16 13.11 6.22
C MET A 269 -8.01 13.46 7.70
N ALA A 270 -8.48 12.56 8.55
CA ALA A 270 -8.30 12.64 9.98
C ALA A 270 -8.20 11.25 10.59
N GLY A 271 -7.63 11.18 11.78
CA GLY A 271 -7.60 9.95 12.55
C GLY A 271 -7.37 10.17 14.02
N VAL A 272 -7.58 9.09 14.75
CA VAL A 272 -7.57 9.08 16.21
C VAL A 272 -7.07 7.73 16.71
N SER A 273 -6.24 7.79 17.73
CA SER A 273 -5.72 6.65 18.46
C SER A 273 -6.45 6.53 19.80
N PHE A 274 -6.91 5.32 20.14
CA PHE A 274 -7.60 4.99 21.37
C PHE A 274 -6.85 3.89 22.13
N LEU A 275 -7.31 3.59 23.35
CA LEU A 275 -6.83 2.47 24.16
C LEU A 275 -5.31 2.52 24.40
N ASN A 276 -4.79 3.69 24.80
CA ASN A 276 -3.35 3.95 24.96
C ASN A 276 -2.57 3.62 23.68
N ASN A 277 -3.04 4.16 22.55
CA ASN A 277 -2.45 4.01 21.22
C ASN A 277 -2.40 2.56 20.70
N ARG A 278 -3.36 1.73 21.11
CA ARG A 278 -3.51 0.36 20.61
C ARG A 278 -4.53 0.24 19.49
N LEU A 279 -5.47 1.17 19.36
CA LEU A 279 -6.49 1.14 18.32
C LEU A 279 -6.46 2.45 17.55
N ASP A 280 -6.02 2.42 16.31
CA ASP A 280 -6.00 3.57 15.42
C ASP A 280 -7.17 3.48 14.43
N LEU A 281 -7.97 4.54 14.37
CA LEU A 281 -9.00 4.74 13.37
C LEU A 281 -8.62 5.93 12.50
N ALA A 282 -8.64 5.74 11.19
CA ALA A 282 -8.37 6.78 10.22
C ALA A 282 -9.44 6.82 9.14
N TYR A 283 -9.75 8.01 8.67
CA TYR A 283 -10.70 8.24 7.60
C TYR A 283 -10.15 9.27 6.63
N ALA A 284 -10.35 9.03 5.34
CA ALA A 284 -10.04 9.97 4.28
C ALA A 284 -11.22 10.10 3.32
N MET A 285 -11.37 11.32 2.79
CA MET A 285 -12.30 11.65 1.74
C MET A 285 -11.53 12.29 0.60
N ASP A 286 -11.68 11.72 -0.60
CA ASP A 286 -11.13 12.30 -1.82
C ASP A 286 -12.21 13.06 -2.58
N LEU A 287 -11.81 14.22 -3.07
CA LEU A 287 -12.52 15.04 -4.04
C LEU A 287 -11.80 14.91 -5.37
N SER A 288 -12.40 14.23 -6.34
CA SER A 288 -11.84 14.13 -7.69
C SER A 288 -11.77 15.50 -8.35
N VAL A 289 -10.56 15.94 -8.70
CA VAL A 289 -10.30 17.27 -9.29
C VAL A 289 -10.30 17.21 -10.83
N ILE A 290 -10.04 16.03 -11.40
CA ILE A 290 -10.00 15.81 -12.85
C ILE A 290 -11.04 14.77 -13.27
N ASN A 291 -11.73 15.01 -14.40
CA ASN A 291 -12.75 14.15 -14.98
C ASN A 291 -13.96 13.87 -14.04
N SER A 292 -14.29 14.83 -13.17
CA SER A 292 -15.47 14.85 -12.29
C SER A 292 -16.80 14.68 -13.03
N ASN A 293 -16.87 15.03 -14.32
CA ASN A 293 -18.09 14.89 -15.11
C ASN A 293 -18.38 13.44 -15.54
N VAL A 294 -17.40 12.54 -15.42
CA VAL A 294 -17.49 11.13 -15.86
C VAL A 294 -17.28 10.14 -14.71
N LYS A 295 -17.06 10.65 -13.48
CA LYS A 295 -16.80 9.90 -12.25
C LYS A 295 -17.67 10.49 -11.14
N SER A 296 -18.02 9.73 -10.11
CA SER A 296 -18.54 10.37 -8.89
C SER A 296 -17.39 11.13 -8.21
N ASN A 297 -17.70 12.33 -7.71
CA ASN A 297 -16.70 13.25 -7.16
C ASN A 297 -16.10 12.78 -5.83
N LEU A 298 -16.75 11.85 -5.14
CA LEU A 298 -16.40 11.47 -3.77
C LEU A 298 -15.91 10.04 -3.69
N SER A 299 -14.78 9.84 -3.00
CA SER A 299 -14.34 8.53 -2.55
C SER A 299 -14.09 8.55 -1.06
N HIS A 300 -14.43 7.45 -0.39
CA HIS A 300 -14.27 7.31 1.05
C HIS A 300 -13.33 6.16 1.36
N GLU A 301 -12.45 6.39 2.33
CA GLU A 301 -11.49 5.39 2.78
C GLU A 301 -11.43 5.37 4.29
N VAL A 302 -11.48 4.16 4.87
CA VAL A 302 -11.38 3.92 6.30
C VAL A 302 -10.26 2.93 6.56
N MET A 303 -9.50 3.16 7.62
CA MET A 303 -8.49 2.24 8.11
C MET A 303 -8.64 2.06 9.61
N LEU A 304 -8.56 0.80 10.04
CA LEU A 304 -8.51 0.39 11.42
C LEU A 304 -7.21 -0.37 11.63
N ARG A 305 -6.40 0.01 12.62
CA ARG A 305 -5.21 -0.73 13.03
C ARG A 305 -5.30 -1.05 14.51
N PHE A 306 -5.08 -2.32 14.86
CA PHE A 306 -5.05 -2.80 16.22
C PHE A 306 -3.67 -3.36 16.55
N VAL A 307 -3.00 -2.75 17.51
CA VAL A 307 -1.72 -3.19 18.05
C VAL A 307 -1.96 -4.32 19.04
N LEU A 308 -1.40 -5.47 18.73
CA LEU A 308 -1.49 -6.66 19.55
C LEU A 308 -0.63 -6.50 20.81
N PRO A 309 -1.04 -7.07 21.95
CA PRO A 309 -0.17 -7.17 23.12
C PRO A 309 1.15 -7.84 22.75
N SER A 310 2.26 -7.34 23.30
CA SER A 310 3.59 -7.87 23.04
C SER A 310 3.66 -9.36 23.37
N PHE A 311 3.83 -10.20 22.35
CA PHE A 311 4.16 -11.61 22.53
C PHE A 311 5.64 -11.70 22.90
N GLN A 312 5.96 -11.64 24.19
CA GLN A 312 7.27 -12.09 24.64
C GLN A 312 7.27 -13.60 24.48
N THR A 313 7.90 -14.11 23.42
CA THR A 313 8.26 -15.52 23.33
C THR A 313 9.18 -15.81 24.50
N ALA A 314 8.64 -16.32 25.60
CA ALA A 314 9.42 -16.70 26.75
C ALA A 314 10.37 -17.80 26.31
N THR A 315 11.63 -17.45 26.02
CA THR A 315 12.73 -18.40 26.02
C THR A 315 12.93 -18.80 27.48
N ARG A 316 12.08 -19.70 27.97
CA ARG A 316 12.42 -20.49 29.14
C ARG A 316 13.64 -21.32 28.72
N PHE A 317 14.83 -20.82 29.03
CA PHE A 317 16.01 -21.66 29.15
C PHE A 317 15.65 -22.73 30.19
N VAL A 318 15.28 -23.92 29.74
CA VAL A 318 15.19 -25.08 30.62
C VAL A 318 16.64 -25.42 30.96
N PRO A 319 17.09 -25.26 32.21
CA PRO A 319 18.46 -25.62 32.56
C PRO A 319 18.63 -27.11 32.29
N ILE A 320 19.56 -27.46 31.40
CA ILE A 320 19.98 -28.84 31.22
C ILE A 320 20.69 -29.23 32.52
N LYS A 321 19.98 -29.93 33.41
CA LYS A 321 20.60 -30.53 34.61
C LYS A 321 21.47 -31.68 34.12
N THR A 322 22.77 -31.43 33.97
CA THR A 322 23.74 -32.52 33.80
C THR A 322 23.83 -33.30 35.12
N PRO A 323 23.74 -34.64 35.11
CA PRO A 323 23.97 -35.43 36.31
C PRO A 323 25.40 -35.18 36.79
N ARG A 324 25.56 -34.77 38.05
CA ARG A 324 26.85 -34.89 38.72
C ARG A 324 27.00 -36.36 39.10
N PHE A 325 27.95 -37.05 38.50
CA PHE A 325 28.41 -38.34 38.99
C PHE A 325 29.17 -38.05 40.30
N ASN A 326 28.63 -38.54 41.42
CA ASN A 326 29.29 -38.53 42.72
C ASN A 326 30.24 -39.73 42.82
#